data_AF-A0A3C1IIP5-F1
#
_entry.id   AF-A0A3C1IIP5-F1
#
_cell.length_a   1.000
_cell.length_b   1.000
_cell.length_c   1.000
_cell.angle_alpha   90.00
_cell.angle_beta   90.00
_cell.angle_gamma   90.00
#
_symmetry.space_group_name_H-M   'P 1'
#
loop_
_entity.id
_entity.type
_entity.pdbx_description
1 polymer ?
#
loop_
_entity_poly.entity_id
_entity_poly.type
_entity_poly.pdbx_seq_one_letter_code
_entity_poly.pdbx_strand_id
1 'polypeptide(L)' 'MTAPKTLYDKIWDDHVADEADDGTCLLYIDRHLVHEVTSPQAFEGLRMAGRSVRAPDKTIAVPDHNVPT' A
#
# COMPACT_ATOMS: atom_id res chain seq x y z
N MET A 1 -26.11 -8.50 21.17
CA MET A 1 -26.12 -7.50 20.08
C MET A 1 -24.68 -7.10 19.82
N THR A 2 -24.19 -7.20 18.58
CA THR A 2 -22.85 -6.72 18.22
C THR A 2 -22.80 -5.20 18.39
N ALA A 3 -21.73 -4.70 19.02
CA ALA A 3 -21.53 -3.27 19.16
C ALA A 3 -21.52 -2.59 17.78
N PRO A 4 -22.17 -1.43 17.61
CA PRO A 4 -22.14 -0.71 16.34
C PRO A 4 -20.69 -0.33 16.01
N LYS A 5 -20.26 -0.65 14.78
CA LYS A 5 -18.94 -0.32 14.23
C LYS A 5 -18.99 0.99 13.45
N THR A 6 -17.96 1.81 13.60
CA THR A 6 -17.76 3.00 12.76
C THR A 6 -17.44 2.60 11.32
N LEU A 7 -17.44 3.57 10.39
CA LEU A 7 -16.96 3.30 9.02
C LEU A 7 -15.48 2.90 9.02
N TYR A 8 -14.67 3.52 9.88
CA TYR A 8 -13.25 3.22 9.99
C TYR A 8 -13.04 1.77 10.43
N ASP A 9 -13.74 1.31 11.47
CA ASP A 9 -13.63 -0.08 11.95
C ASP A 9 -13.98 -1.08 10.84
N LYS A 10 -15.04 -0.80 10.07
CA LYS A 10 -15.45 -1.67 8.96
C LYS A 10 -14.36 -1.76 7.89
N ILE A 11 -13.82 -0.61 7.45
CA ILE A 11 -12.75 -0.60 6.45
C ILE A 11 -11.51 -1.31 6.99
N TRP A 12 -11.11 -1.03 8.24
CA TRP A 12 -9.97 -1.69 8.85
C TRP A 12 -10.14 -3.21 8.89
N ASP A 13 -11.25 -3.69 9.44
CA ASP A 13 -11.55 -5.12 9.58
C ASP A 13 -11.57 -5.84 8.22
N ASP A 14 -12.04 -5.18 7.16
CA ASP A 14 -12.07 -5.75 5.80
C ASP A 14 -10.66 -5.90 5.19
N HIS A 15 -9.63 -5.22 5.71
CA HIS A 15 -8.28 -5.17 5.13
C HIS A 15 -7.19 -5.83 5.98
N VAL A 16 -7.49 -6.24 7.22
CA VAL A 16 -6.57 -7.05 8.03
C VAL A 16 -6.44 -8.44 7.39
N ALA A 17 -5.25 -8.77 6.94
CA ALA A 17 -4.93 -10.09 6.39
C ALA A 17 -4.46 -11.07 7.47
N ASP A 18 -3.80 -10.56 8.51
CA ASP A 18 -3.31 -11.33 9.66
C ASP A 18 -3.07 -10.41 10.86
N GLU A 19 -3.15 -10.95 12.07
CA GLU A 19 -2.84 -10.23 13.32
C GLU A 19 -1.94 -11.10 14.19
N ALA A 20 -0.76 -10.58 14.55
CA ALA A 20 0.18 -11.26 15.43
C ALA A 20 -0.27 -11.21 16.89
N ASP A 21 0.29 -12.10 17.73
CA ASP A 21 -0.06 -12.18 19.17
C ASP A 21 0.20 -10.87 19.94
N ASP A 22 1.07 -10.00 19.44
CA ASP A 22 1.37 -8.68 20.02
C ASP A 22 0.42 -7.55 19.54
N GLY A 23 -0.57 -7.89 18.71
CA GLY A 23 -1.52 -6.96 18.11
C GLY A 23 -1.05 -6.30 16.81
N THR A 24 0.13 -6.63 16.30
CA THR A 24 0.60 -6.11 15.00
C THR A 24 -0.24 -6.67 13.87
N CYS A 25 -0.93 -5.79 13.15
CA CYS A 25 -1.76 -6.16 12.01
C CYS A 25 -0.97 -6.11 10.69
N LEU A 26 -1.04 -7.19 9.91
CA LEU A 26 -0.68 -7.17 8.50
C LEU A 26 -1.88 -6.70 7.69
N LEU A 27 -1.74 -5.54 7.04
CA LEU A 27 -2.77 -5.00 6.17
C LEU A 27 -2.47 -5.33 4.70
N TYR A 28 -3.51 -5.72 3.97
CA TYR A 28 -3.44 -5.76 2.52
C TYR A 28 -3.68 -4.36 1.94
N ILE A 29 -2.83 -3.94 0.99
CA ILE A 29 -2.93 -2.63 0.34
C ILE A 29 -3.50 -2.79 -1.06
N ASP A 30 -4.69 -2.23 -1.29
CA ASP A 30 -5.41 -2.38 -2.55
C ASP A 30 -5.00 -1.42 -3.66
N ARG A 31 -4.36 -0.30 -3.31
CA ARG A 31 -3.91 0.69 -4.27
C ARG A 31 -2.63 1.36 -3.83
N HIS A 32 -1.69 1.45 -4.76
CA HIS A 32 -0.45 2.19 -4.61
C HIS A 32 -0.52 3.41 -5.52
N LEU A 33 -0.45 4.61 -4.95
CA LEU A 33 -0.30 5.85 -5.70
C LEU A 33 1.17 6.27 -5.60
N VAL A 34 1.84 6.33 -6.74
CA VAL A 34 3.28 6.56 -6.83
C VAL A 34 3.58 7.77 -7.71
N HIS A 35 4.69 8.43 -7.44
CA HIS A 35 5.12 9.64 -8.14
C HIS A 35 6.65 9.65 -8.34
N GLU A 36 7.13 10.46 -9.28
CA GLU A 36 8.49 10.41 -9.81
C GLU A 36 9.59 10.87 -8.83
N VAL A 37 9.22 11.44 -7.68
CA VAL A 37 10.21 11.93 -6.69
C VAL A 37 10.67 10.82 -5.76
N THR A 38 9.76 10.13 -5.09
CA THR A 38 10.10 9.15 -4.03
C THR A 38 10.07 7.71 -4.53
N SER A 39 9.24 7.42 -5.53
CA SER A 39 8.98 6.06 -5.97
C SER A 39 10.16 5.39 -6.69
N PRO A 40 11.06 6.11 -7.41
CA PRO A 40 12.27 5.49 -7.94
C PRO A 40 13.11 4.79 -6.86
N GLN A 41 13.23 5.36 -5.66
CA GLN A 41 13.98 4.75 -4.56
C GLN A 41 13.30 3.44 -4.07
N ALA A 42 11.97 3.42 -4.01
CA ALA A 42 11.23 2.21 -3.63
C ALA A 42 11.39 1.08 -4.67
N PHE A 43 11.31 1.40 -5.97
CA PHE A 43 11.54 0.43 -7.04
C PHE A 43 12.98 -0.08 -7.08
N GLU A 44 13.95 0.80 -6.81
CA GLU A 44 15.35 0.40 -6.66
C GLU A 44 15.54 -0.58 -5.49
N GLY A 45 14.88 -0.32 -4.35
CA GLY A 45 14.86 -1.24 -3.22
C GLY A 45 14.32 -2.63 -3.58
N LEU A 46 13.24 -2.70 -4.37
CA LEU A 46 12.71 -3.97 -4.89
C LEU A 46 13.74 -4.67 -5.78
N ARG A 47 14.39 -3.95 -6.68
CA ARG A 47 15.41 -4.48 -7.58
C ARG A 47 16.60 -5.07 -6.82
N MET A 48 17.13 -4.33 -5.83
CA MET A 48 18.24 -4.82 -4.99
C MET A 48 17.85 -6.08 -4.20
N ALA A 49 16.59 -6.18 -3.77
CA ALA A 49 16.07 -7.36 -3.08
C ALA A 49 15.70 -8.52 -4.03
N GLY A 50 15.90 -8.38 -5.35
CA GLY A 50 15.51 -9.37 -6.35
C GLY A 50 14.00 -9.59 -6.46
N ARG A 51 13.19 -8.57 -6.13
CA ARG A 51 11.72 -8.63 -6.11
C ARG A 51 11.13 -7.84 -7.27
N SER A 52 10.05 -8.37 -7.83
CA SER A 52 9.18 -7.62 -8.74
C SER A 52 8.04 -6.94 -7.98
N VAL A 53 7.42 -5.96 -8.61
CA VAL A 53 6.14 -5.40 -8.13
C VAL A 53 5.10 -6.52 -8.14
N ARG A 54 4.46 -6.77 -7.00
CA ARG A 54 3.53 -7.90 -6.80
C ARG A 54 2.24 -7.76 -7.61
N ALA A 55 1.67 -6.55 -7.68
CA ALA A 55 0.42 -6.25 -8.38
C ALA A 55 0.54 -4.93 -9.17
N PRO A 56 1.14 -4.95 -10.37
CA PRO A 56 1.36 -3.74 -11.17
C PRO A 56 0.06 -3.00 -11.54
N ASP A 57 -1.04 -3.74 -11.75
CA ASP A 57 -2.38 -3.24 -12.06
C ASP A 57 -3.01 -2.42 -10.92
N LYS A 58 -2.55 -2.65 -9.69
CA LYS A 58 -2.94 -1.88 -8.49
C LYS A 58 -2.03 -0.68 -8.22
N THR A 59 -1.00 -0.47 -9.04
CA THR A 59 -0.03 0.62 -8.89
C THR A 59 -0.26 1.68 -9.98
N ILE A 60 -0.68 2.87 -9.58
CA ILE A 60 -0.91 4.00 -10.49
C ILE A 60 0.21 5.01 -10.29
N ALA A 61 0.95 5.29 -11.35
CA ALA A 61 2.00 6.29 -11.38
C ALA A 61 1.50 7.59 -11.98
N VAL A 62 1.76 8.70 -11.29
CA VAL A 62 1.46 10.04 -11.76
C VAL A 62 2.75 10.86 -11.71
N PRO A 63 3.36 11.18 -12.88
CA PRO A 63 4.50 12.08 -12.93
C PRO A 63 4.00 13.53 -13.07
N ASP A 64 4.12 14.34 -12.01
CA ASP A 64 3.52 15.67 -11.96
C ASP A 64 4.35 16.77 -11.27
N HIS A 65 5.43 16.42 -10.56
CA HIS A 65 6.23 17.41 -9.82
C HIS A 65 7.41 17.97 -10.65
N ASN A 66 8.05 17.13 -11.47
CA ASN A 66 9.35 17.41 -12.13
C ASN A 66 9.32 17.14 -13.65
N VAL A 67 8.14 17.10 -14.26
CA VAL A 67 8.02 16.96 -15.72
C VAL A 67 8.39 18.30 -16.37
N PRO A 68 9.48 18.40 -17.16
CA PRO A 68 9.84 19.64 -17.82
C PRO A 68 8.74 20.10 -18.79
N THR A 69 8.50 21.41 -18.84
CA THR A 69 7.61 22.06 -19.83
C THR A 69 8.27 22.15 -21.19
#